data_AF-A0A5D4TIV3-F1
#
_entry.id   AF-A0A5D4TIV3-F1
#
_cell.length_a   1.000
_cell.length_b   1.000
_cell.length_c   1.000
_cell.angle_alpha   90.00
_cell.angle_beta   90.00
_cell.angle_gamma   90.00
#
_symmetry.space_group_name_H-M   'P 1'
#
loop_
_entity.id
_entity.type
_entity.pdbx_description
1 polymer ?
#
loop_
_entity_poly.entity_id
_entity_poly.type
_entity_poly.pdbx_seq_one_letter_code
_entity_poly.pdbx_strand_id
1 'polypeptide(L)'
;MTFILPGWAQVVFNLATLLIVLFLLNLLHGLLTKKIEKKWLERLISLGLGVVAIMSIFALHNSYDSFSVMSNDLIITGEGEVKDVGEKDAWLLTTDDDLVVFSNDPLFIREEFRFKTKDHESIRFNLQHTSKEYEVEALQSMAVKFADAISEERPKGLPLYLSFYSYYDEVMKEEWQKKLSAEVRKYRKSELSTEKLQLIVNEILVSMDEYEDMMFEVEVLD
;
A
#
# COMPACT_ATOMS: atom_id res chain seq x y z
N MET A 1 -6.98 -2.45 -15.53
CA MET A 1 -5.88 -1.87 -16.33
C MET A 1 -5.19 -0.83 -15.49
N THR A 2 -3.85 -0.86 -15.44
CA THR A 2 -3.04 0.01 -14.59
C THR A 2 -1.97 0.74 -15.40
N PHE A 3 -1.84 2.05 -15.16
CA PHE A 3 -0.82 2.92 -15.76
C PHE A 3 -0.05 3.65 -14.67
N ILE A 4 1.26 3.74 -14.85
CA ILE A 4 2.14 4.59 -14.06
C ILE A 4 2.50 5.77 -14.96
N LEU A 5 2.17 6.97 -14.53
CA LEU A 5 2.34 8.19 -15.31
C LEU A 5 3.11 9.24 -14.50
N PRO A 6 3.99 10.03 -15.11
CA PRO A 6 4.55 11.20 -14.46
C PRO A 6 3.42 12.16 -14.04
N GLY A 7 3.56 12.84 -12.89
CA GLY A 7 2.52 13.76 -12.41
C GLY A 7 2.14 14.87 -13.40
N TRP A 8 3.08 15.32 -14.25
CA TRP A 8 2.76 16.29 -15.31
C TRP A 8 1.81 15.72 -16.37
N ALA A 9 1.87 14.41 -16.65
CA ALA A 9 1.03 13.76 -17.64
C ALA A 9 -0.44 13.71 -17.16
N GLN A 10 -0.67 13.57 -15.85
CA GLN A 10 -2.01 13.66 -15.27
C GLN A 10 -2.61 15.07 -15.45
N VAL A 11 -1.81 16.12 -15.24
CA VAL A 11 -2.24 17.51 -15.50
C VAL A 11 -2.61 17.71 -16.97
N VAL A 12 -1.77 17.21 -17.88
CA VAL A 12 -2.04 17.28 -19.33
C VAL A 12 -3.32 16.51 -19.69
N PHE A 13 -3.52 15.31 -19.15
CA PHE A 13 -4.69 14.49 -19.42
C PHE A 13 -5.98 15.15 -18.92
N ASN A 14 -5.96 15.69 -17.71
CA ASN A 14 -7.10 16.42 -17.14
C ASN A 14 -7.45 17.67 -17.96
N LEU A 15 -6.43 18.43 -18.38
CA LEU A 15 -6.62 19.61 -19.21
C LEU A 15 -7.15 19.25 -20.60
N ALA A 16 -6.59 18.21 -21.23
CA ALA A 16 -7.05 17.72 -22.54
C ALA A 16 -8.51 17.26 -22.47
N THR A 17 -8.88 16.50 -21.44
CA THR A 17 -10.24 16.03 -21.22
C THR A 17 -11.23 17.18 -21.07
N LEU A 18 -10.87 18.19 -20.24
CA LEU A 18 -11.67 19.39 -20.07
C LEU A 18 -11.90 20.12 -21.40
N LEU A 19 -10.83 20.33 -22.18
CA LEU A 19 -10.90 21.01 -23.48
C LEU A 19 -11.74 20.24 -24.50
N ILE A 20 -11.65 18.91 -24.53
CA ILE A 20 -12.44 18.06 -25.43
C ILE A 20 -13.93 18.15 -25.06
N VAL A 21 -14.29 18.04 -23.79
CA VAL A 21 -15.68 18.14 -23.33
C VAL A 21 -16.25 19.52 -23.68
N LEU A 22 -15.52 20.60 -23.40
CA LEU A 22 -15.94 21.95 -23.75
C LEU A 22 -16.10 22.13 -25.25
N PHE A 23 -15.17 21.61 -26.06
CA PHE A 23 -15.24 21.67 -27.51
C PHE A 23 -16.48 20.94 -28.07
N LEU A 24 -16.71 19.70 -27.64
CA LEU A 24 -17.85 18.90 -28.08
C LEU A 24 -19.18 19.54 -27.70
N LEU A 25 -19.31 20.06 -26.48
CA LEU A 25 -20.53 20.70 -26.03
C LEU A 25 -20.76 22.06 -26.67
N ASN A 26 -19.70 22.81 -26.99
CA ASN A 26 -19.82 24.04 -27.74
C ASN A 26 -20.25 23.79 -29.19
N LEU A 27 -19.71 22.75 -29.83
CA LEU A 27 -20.18 22.29 -31.15
C LEU A 27 -21.67 21.90 -31.09
N LEU A 28 -22.06 21.12 -30.09
CA LEU A 28 -23.44 20.70 -29.90
C LEU A 28 -24.37 21.89 -29.63
N HIS A 29 -23.95 22.85 -28.81
CA HIS A 29 -24.66 24.09 -28.57
C HIS A 29 -24.90 24.83 -29.90
N GLY A 30 -23.85 25.04 -30.69
CA GLY A 30 -23.96 25.70 -32.00
C GLY A 30 -24.89 24.99 -32.98
N LEU A 31 -24.96 23.65 -32.94
CA LEU A 31 -25.91 22.89 -33.75
C LEU A 31 -27.36 23.04 -33.27
N LEU A 32 -27.59 23.00 -31.96
CA LEU A 32 -28.92 23.07 -31.35
C LEU A 32 -29.52 24.48 -31.42
N THR A 33 -28.70 25.52 -31.32
CA THR A 33 -29.17 26.92 -31.28
C THR A 33 -29.23 27.58 -32.65
N LYS A 34 -28.67 26.95 -33.69
CA LYS A 34 -28.62 27.48 -35.06
C LYS A 34 -29.96 27.97 -35.61
N LYS A 35 -31.07 27.40 -35.16
CA LYS A 35 -32.44 27.71 -35.64
C LYS A 35 -33.36 28.27 -34.54
N ILE A 36 -32.81 28.64 -33.38
CA ILE A 36 -33.59 29.11 -32.24
C ILE A 36 -33.64 30.65 -32.26
N GLU A 37 -34.84 31.20 -32.50
CA GLU A 37 -35.04 32.66 -32.48
C GLU A 37 -35.28 33.21 -31.06
N LYS A 38 -35.78 32.37 -30.15
CA LYS A 38 -36.14 32.76 -28.78
C LYS A 38 -34.93 32.65 -27.86
N LYS A 39 -34.34 33.80 -27.50
CA LYS A 39 -33.16 33.90 -26.59
C LYS A 39 -33.31 33.19 -25.25
N TRP A 40 -34.53 33.07 -24.70
CA TRP A 40 -34.73 32.34 -23.44
C TRP A 40 -34.58 30.82 -23.60
N LEU A 41 -34.95 30.28 -24.77
CA LEU A 41 -34.82 28.86 -25.08
C LEU A 41 -33.33 28.50 -25.30
N GLU A 42 -32.59 29.39 -25.97
CA GLU A 42 -31.14 29.30 -26.10
C GLU A 42 -30.46 29.24 -24.72
N ARG A 43 -30.80 30.16 -23.81
CA ARG A 43 -30.25 30.18 -22.44
C ARG A 43 -30.55 28.89 -21.66
N LEU A 44 -31.74 28.30 -21.82
CA LEU A 44 -32.08 27.04 -21.17
C LEU A 44 -31.24 25.87 -21.71
N ILE A 45 -31.00 25.84 -23.03
CA ILE A 45 -30.13 24.84 -23.65
C ILE A 45 -28.70 25.01 -23.17
N SER A 46 -28.18 26.24 -23.12
CA SER A 46 -26.84 26.50 -22.59
C SER A 46 -26.70 26.02 -21.14
N LEU A 47 -27.71 26.27 -20.30
CA LEU A 47 -27.72 25.85 -18.90
C LEU A 47 -27.76 24.32 -18.78
N GLY A 48 -28.61 23.65 -19.57
CA GLY A 48 -28.69 22.19 -19.62
C GLY A 48 -27.37 21.54 -20.08
N LEU A 49 -26.75 22.08 -21.13
CA LEU A 49 -25.44 21.62 -21.59
C LEU A 49 -24.34 21.86 -20.56
N GLY A 50 -24.41 22.95 -19.80
CA GLY A 50 -23.49 23.20 -18.67
C GLY A 50 -23.58 22.12 -17.60
N VAL A 51 -24.79 21.69 -17.23
CA VAL A 51 -24.99 20.57 -16.30
C VAL A 51 -24.43 19.27 -16.87
N VAL A 52 -24.69 18.98 -18.15
CA VAL A 52 -24.15 17.80 -18.82
C VAL A 52 -22.61 17.84 -18.88
N ALA A 53 -22.01 19.01 -19.09
CA ALA A 53 -20.55 19.19 -19.05
C ALA A 53 -19.97 18.77 -17.70
N ILE A 54 -20.53 19.32 -16.62
CA ILE A 54 -20.08 19.05 -15.25
C ILE A 54 -20.23 17.57 -14.95
N MET A 55 -21.40 16.98 -15.24
CA MET A 55 -21.66 15.56 -15.01
C MET A 55 -20.71 14.65 -15.80
N SER A 56 -20.39 15.01 -17.05
CA SER A 56 -19.47 14.24 -17.89
C SER A 56 -18.03 14.27 -17.35
N ILE A 57 -17.58 15.44 -16.89
CA ILE A 57 -16.25 15.59 -16.27
C ILE A 57 -16.17 14.74 -14.99
N PHE A 58 -17.19 14.80 -14.13
CA PHE A 58 -17.25 13.98 -12.92
C PHE A 58 -17.26 12.48 -13.23
N ALA A 59 -18.05 12.05 -14.23
CA ALA A 59 -18.11 10.65 -14.62
C ALA A 59 -16.75 10.14 -15.13
N LEU A 60 -16.05 10.93 -15.95
CA LEU A 60 -14.72 10.59 -16.44
C LEU A 60 -13.67 10.55 -15.33
N HIS A 61 -13.74 11.49 -14.39
CA HIS A 61 -12.82 11.52 -13.25
C HIS A 61 -13.01 10.29 -12.34
N ASN A 62 -14.26 9.87 -12.11
CA ASN A 62 -14.58 8.68 -11.31
C ASN A 62 -14.41 7.36 -12.06
N SER A 63 -14.01 7.39 -13.34
CA SER A 63 -13.79 6.16 -14.13
C SER A 63 -12.43 5.51 -13.85
N TYR A 64 -11.51 6.25 -13.22
CA TYR A 64 -10.20 5.78 -12.85
C TYR A 64 -9.91 6.18 -11.42
N ASP A 65 -9.40 5.23 -10.65
CA ASP A 65 -8.81 5.54 -9.36
C ASP A 65 -7.39 6.06 -9.59
N SER A 66 -7.04 7.13 -8.88
CA SER A 66 -5.74 7.79 -9.03
C SER A 66 -5.05 8.03 -7.70
N PHE A 67 -3.80 7.58 -7.59
CA PHE A 67 -3.01 7.68 -6.36
C PHE A 67 -1.60 8.17 -6.65
N SER A 68 -1.05 8.96 -5.71
CA SER A 68 0.37 9.26 -5.73
C SER A 68 1.15 8.02 -5.29
N VAL A 69 2.24 7.72 -5.99
CA VAL A 69 3.17 6.62 -5.65
C VAL A 69 4.59 7.16 -5.58
N MET A 70 5.40 6.57 -4.71
CA MET A 70 6.80 6.94 -4.54
C MET A 70 7.67 6.23 -5.59
N SER A 71 8.82 6.82 -5.88
CA SER A 71 9.72 6.30 -6.93
C SER A 71 10.29 4.91 -6.62
N ASN A 72 10.32 4.52 -5.34
CA ASN A 72 10.75 3.23 -4.86
C ASN A 72 9.58 2.25 -4.63
N ASP A 73 8.34 2.63 -4.97
CA ASP A 73 7.20 1.71 -4.84
C ASP A 73 7.24 0.64 -5.94
N LEU A 74 6.70 -0.53 -5.60
CA LEU A 74 6.37 -1.60 -6.52
C LEU A 74 4.85 -1.74 -6.60
N ILE A 75 4.35 -1.90 -7.82
CA ILE A 75 2.92 -2.15 -8.05
C ILE A 75 2.76 -3.61 -8.43
N ILE A 76 2.02 -4.36 -7.60
CA ILE A 76 1.67 -5.76 -7.85
C ILE A 76 0.19 -5.80 -8.23
N THR A 77 -0.10 -6.20 -9.46
CA THR A 77 -1.46 -6.36 -9.97
C THR A 77 -2.10 -7.66 -9.49
N GLY A 78 -3.44 -7.76 -9.57
CA GLY A 78 -4.16 -9.00 -9.26
C GLY A 78 -3.79 -10.21 -10.14
N GLU A 79 -3.16 -9.98 -11.30
CA GLU A 79 -2.61 -11.03 -12.16
C GLU A 79 -1.18 -11.44 -11.77
N GLY A 80 -0.60 -10.79 -10.75
CA GLY A 80 0.76 -11.02 -10.27
C GLY A 80 1.85 -10.30 -11.07
N GLU A 81 1.49 -9.47 -12.05
CA GLU A 81 2.45 -8.61 -12.75
C GLU A 81 3.01 -7.55 -11.80
N VAL A 82 4.35 -7.43 -11.75
CA VAL A 82 5.08 -6.44 -10.95
C VAL A 82 5.59 -5.31 -11.83
N LYS A 83 5.32 -4.07 -11.44
CA LYS A 83 5.79 -2.87 -12.13
C LYS A 83 6.54 -1.97 -11.16
N ASP A 84 7.80 -1.71 -11.47
CA ASP A 84 8.58 -0.68 -10.80
C ASP A 84 8.05 0.70 -11.17
N VAL A 85 7.90 1.59 -10.18
CA VAL A 85 7.52 2.98 -10.46
C VAL A 85 8.68 3.73 -11.12
N GLY A 86 9.87 3.72 -10.53
CA GLY A 86 11.12 4.25 -11.09
C GLY A 86 11.19 5.77 -11.31
N GLU A 87 10.05 6.45 -11.41
CA GLU A 87 9.93 7.88 -11.66
C GLU A 87 9.57 8.65 -10.37
N LYS A 88 10.12 9.86 -10.24
CA LYS A 88 9.72 10.79 -9.17
C LYS A 88 8.38 11.45 -9.51
N ASP A 89 7.58 11.70 -8.48
CA ASP A 89 6.25 12.32 -8.60
C ASP A 89 5.30 11.54 -9.54
N ALA A 90 5.38 10.21 -9.49
CA ALA A 90 4.56 9.34 -10.32
C ALA A 90 3.15 9.16 -9.74
N TRP A 91 2.20 8.95 -10.64
CA TRP A 91 0.81 8.71 -10.33
C TRP A 91 0.37 7.38 -10.92
N LEU A 92 -0.25 6.57 -10.08
CA LEU A 92 -0.92 5.35 -10.45
C LEU A 92 -2.33 5.72 -10.90
N LEU A 93 -2.70 5.37 -12.14
CA LEU A 93 -4.07 5.39 -12.62
C LEU A 93 -4.52 3.96 -12.88
N THR A 94 -5.62 3.55 -12.28
CA THR A 94 -6.08 2.17 -12.37
C THR A 94 -7.59 2.04 -12.43
N THR A 95 -8.03 0.93 -13.02
CA THR A 95 -9.42 0.42 -12.93
C THR A 95 -9.47 -0.93 -12.21
N ASP A 96 -8.35 -1.40 -11.67
CA ASP A 96 -8.24 -2.69 -10.99
C ASP A 96 -8.50 -2.52 -9.50
N ASP A 97 -9.39 -3.34 -8.97
CA ASP A 97 -9.78 -3.31 -7.56
C ASP A 97 -8.76 -4.03 -6.65
N ASP A 98 -7.98 -4.96 -7.24
CA ASP A 98 -7.04 -5.83 -6.54
C ASP A 98 -5.59 -5.43 -6.82
N LEU A 99 -5.18 -4.29 -6.28
CA LEU A 99 -3.82 -3.76 -6.39
C LEU A 99 -3.12 -3.71 -5.04
N VAL A 100 -1.86 -4.13 -5.03
CA VAL A 100 -0.94 -3.94 -3.91
C VAL A 100 0.13 -2.94 -4.31
N VAL A 101 0.31 -1.92 -3.49
CA VAL A 101 1.41 -0.96 -3.59
C VAL A 101 2.38 -1.28 -2.47
N PHE A 102 3.56 -1.75 -2.82
CA PHE A 102 4.62 -2.04 -1.85
C PHE A 102 5.62 -0.89 -1.79
N SER A 103 5.68 -0.19 -0.65
CA SER A 103 6.69 0.83 -0.37
C SER A 103 7.98 0.14 0.02
N ASN A 104 8.92 0.07 -0.92
CA ASN A 104 10.23 -0.57 -0.70
C ASN A 104 11.17 0.37 0.06
N ASP A 105 10.80 0.66 1.31
CA ASP A 105 11.66 1.34 2.27
C ASP A 105 12.28 0.29 3.19
N PRO A 106 13.63 0.24 3.29
CA PRO A 106 14.28 -0.75 4.13
C PRO A 106 13.86 -0.56 5.59
N LEU A 107 13.52 -1.66 6.23
CA LEU A 107 13.22 -1.71 7.66
C LEU A 107 14.51 -1.82 8.46
N PHE A 108 14.63 -0.98 9.48
CA PHE A 108 15.65 -1.10 10.52
C PHE A 108 15.05 -0.68 11.86
N ILE A 109 14.57 -1.65 12.63
CA ILE A 109 13.96 -1.42 13.95
C ILE A 109 14.79 -2.11 15.01
N ARG A 110 15.06 -1.39 16.11
CA ARG A 110 15.61 -1.96 17.34
C ARG A 110 14.61 -1.81 18.48
N GLU A 111 14.21 -2.91 19.10
CA GLU A 111 13.21 -2.92 20.17
C GLU A 111 13.72 -3.70 21.41
N GLU A 112 13.52 -3.14 22.61
CA GLU A 112 13.84 -3.83 23.88
C GLU A 112 12.70 -4.78 24.24
N PHE A 113 13.03 -6.06 24.39
CA PHE A 113 12.11 -7.07 24.92
C PHE A 113 12.41 -7.36 26.39
N ARG A 114 11.35 -7.51 27.17
CA ARG A 114 11.44 -7.85 28.60
C ARG A 114 10.50 -8.99 28.95
N PHE A 115 11.07 -10.10 29.40
CA PHE A 115 10.33 -11.32 29.72
C PHE A 115 10.69 -11.87 31.10
N LYS A 116 9.75 -12.63 31.67
CA LYS A 116 9.97 -13.40 32.89
C LYS A 116 10.41 -14.82 32.53
N THR A 117 11.45 -15.28 33.19
CA THR A 117 12.02 -16.64 33.03
C THR A 117 11.32 -17.63 33.97
N LYS A 118 11.70 -18.91 33.86
CA LYS A 118 11.14 -20.02 34.67
C LYS A 118 11.31 -19.82 36.18
N ASP A 119 12.43 -19.23 36.58
CA ASP A 119 12.78 -18.87 37.96
C ASP A 119 12.19 -17.51 38.40
N HIS A 120 11.26 -16.96 37.62
CA HIS A 120 10.59 -15.67 37.85
C HIS A 120 11.53 -14.45 37.82
N GLU A 121 12.78 -14.61 37.38
CA GLU A 121 13.65 -13.49 37.10
C GLU A 121 13.25 -12.76 35.82
N SER A 122 13.68 -11.51 35.67
CA SER A 122 13.49 -10.76 34.43
C SER A 122 14.77 -10.79 33.61
N ILE A 123 14.62 -11.07 32.32
CA ILE A 123 15.65 -10.86 31.30
C ILE A 123 15.23 -9.71 30.38
N ARG A 124 16.23 -8.98 29.88
CA ARG A 124 16.08 -7.91 28.90
C ARG A 124 17.11 -8.13 27.81
N PHE A 125 16.70 -7.97 26.56
CA PHE A 125 17.56 -8.02 25.39
C PHE A 125 16.93 -7.20 24.28
N ASN A 126 17.75 -6.72 23.34
CA ASN A 126 17.25 -5.98 22.19
C ASN A 126 17.18 -6.92 20.98
N LEU A 127 16.12 -6.79 20.19
CA LEU A 127 16.04 -7.40 18.87
C LEU A 127 16.16 -6.31 17.81
N GLN A 128 17.01 -6.56 16.83
CA GLN A 128 17.10 -5.76 15.62
C GLN A 128 16.42 -6.50 14.48
N HIS A 129 15.35 -5.92 13.94
CA HIS A 129 14.65 -6.40 12.76
C HIS A 129 15.13 -5.60 11.55
N THR A 130 15.66 -6.31 10.55
CA THR A 130 16.15 -5.73 9.29
C THR A 130 15.41 -6.38 8.13
N SER A 131 14.95 -5.60 7.15
CA SER A 131 14.41 -6.17 5.92
C SER A 131 15.53 -6.64 4.99
N LYS A 132 15.33 -7.78 4.34
CA LYS A 132 16.19 -8.27 3.25
C LYS A 132 15.71 -7.70 1.91
N GLU A 133 16.42 -8.08 0.83
CA GLU A 133 15.93 -7.86 -0.53
C GLU A 133 14.58 -8.57 -0.70
N TYR A 134 13.64 -7.91 -1.37
CA TYR A 134 12.29 -8.43 -1.49
C TYR A 134 12.20 -9.50 -2.58
N GLU A 135 11.32 -10.48 -2.35
CA GLU A 135 10.95 -11.50 -3.32
C GLU A 135 9.46 -11.39 -3.62
N VAL A 136 9.09 -11.43 -4.90
CA VAL A 136 7.70 -11.15 -5.35
C VAL A 136 6.70 -12.13 -4.75
N GLU A 137 7.03 -13.42 -4.73
CA GLU A 137 6.17 -14.46 -4.18
C GLU A 137 5.95 -14.26 -2.66
N ALA A 138 7.01 -13.87 -1.95
CA ALA A 138 6.93 -13.55 -0.52
C ALA A 138 6.06 -12.31 -0.26
N LEU A 139 6.21 -11.26 -1.08
CA LEU A 139 5.37 -10.06 -0.99
C LEU A 139 3.88 -10.37 -1.20
N GLN A 140 3.54 -11.24 -2.17
CA GLN A 140 2.16 -11.64 -2.42
C GLN A 140 1.58 -12.38 -1.22
N SER A 141 2.33 -13.31 -0.63
CA SER A 141 1.91 -14.05 0.58
C SER A 141 1.73 -13.11 1.78
N MET A 142 2.71 -12.22 2.01
CA MET A 142 2.64 -11.20 3.07
C MET A 142 1.46 -10.24 2.87
N ALA A 143 1.15 -9.85 1.63
CA ALA A 143 0.04 -8.97 1.32
C ALA A 143 -1.31 -9.57 1.71
N VAL A 144 -1.51 -10.88 1.51
CA VAL A 144 -2.74 -11.58 1.93
C VAL A 144 -2.89 -11.54 3.45
N LYS A 145 -1.84 -11.93 4.19
CA LYS A 145 -1.85 -11.91 5.67
C LYS A 145 -2.09 -10.49 6.21
N PHE A 146 -1.45 -9.50 5.61
CA PHE A 146 -1.61 -8.11 6.00
C PHE A 146 -3.03 -7.62 5.73
N ALA A 147 -3.60 -7.92 4.55
CA ALA A 147 -4.97 -7.54 4.21
C ALA A 147 -6.01 -8.11 5.19
N ASP A 148 -5.80 -9.35 5.65
CA ASP A 148 -6.64 -9.98 6.68
C ASP A 148 -6.51 -9.24 8.03
N ALA A 149 -5.29 -8.91 8.44
CA ALA A 149 -5.01 -8.20 9.69
C ALA A 149 -5.66 -6.82 9.75
N ILE A 150 -5.63 -6.06 8.65
CA ILE A 150 -6.19 -4.68 8.61
C ILE A 150 -7.60 -4.61 8.04
N SER A 151 -8.29 -5.75 7.89
CA SER A 151 -9.55 -5.84 7.13
C SER A 151 -10.66 -4.90 7.62
N GLU A 152 -10.73 -4.63 8.92
CA GLU A 152 -11.70 -3.70 9.52
C GLU A 152 -11.34 -2.22 9.32
N GLU A 153 -10.05 -1.91 9.21
CA GLU A 153 -9.51 -0.56 9.11
C GLU A 153 -9.24 -0.12 7.65
N ARG A 154 -9.33 -1.05 6.70
CA ARG A 154 -9.00 -0.82 5.29
C ARG A 154 -9.90 0.25 4.66
N PRO A 155 -9.32 1.34 4.12
CA PRO A 155 -10.08 2.33 3.37
C PRO A 155 -10.69 1.71 2.11
N LYS A 156 -11.97 2.01 1.85
CA LYS A 156 -12.64 1.58 0.62
C LYS A 156 -12.09 2.34 -0.59
N GLY A 157 -11.84 1.62 -1.68
CA GLY A 157 -11.40 2.21 -2.95
C GLY A 157 -9.95 2.68 -2.95
N LEU A 158 -9.12 2.22 -1.99
CA LEU A 158 -7.67 2.40 -2.03
C LEU A 158 -6.98 1.05 -2.30
N PRO A 159 -5.84 1.05 -3.00
CA PRO A 159 -5.02 -0.15 -3.10
C PRO A 159 -4.48 -0.53 -1.72
N LEU A 160 -4.04 -1.78 -1.59
CA LEU A 160 -3.39 -2.25 -0.38
C LEU A 160 -1.98 -1.67 -0.31
N TYR A 161 -1.77 -0.69 0.57
CA TYR A 161 -0.44 -0.15 0.84
C TYR A 161 0.28 -1.02 1.85
N LEU A 162 1.31 -1.73 1.39
CA LEU A 162 2.16 -2.59 2.18
C LEU A 162 3.55 -1.98 2.30
N SER A 163 4.15 -2.05 3.47
CA SER A 163 5.57 -1.78 3.68
C SER A 163 6.12 -2.79 4.67
N PHE A 164 7.44 -2.98 4.71
CA PHE A 164 8.04 -3.82 5.75
C PHE A 164 7.68 -3.35 7.16
N TYR A 165 7.60 -2.03 7.37
CA TYR A 165 7.24 -1.45 8.67
C TYR A 165 5.79 -1.78 9.05
N SER A 166 4.83 -1.51 8.15
CA SER A 166 3.41 -1.77 8.43
C SER A 166 3.13 -3.27 8.61
N TYR A 167 3.81 -4.13 7.85
CA TYR A 167 3.72 -5.58 8.06
C TYR A 167 4.25 -5.99 9.44
N TYR A 168 5.42 -5.46 9.84
CA TYR A 168 5.99 -5.76 11.15
C TYR A 168 5.02 -5.38 12.28
N ASP A 169 4.46 -4.17 12.23
CA ASP A 169 3.63 -3.63 13.31
C ASP A 169 2.28 -4.36 13.42
N GLU A 170 1.59 -4.58 12.29
CA GLU A 170 0.24 -5.14 12.26
C GLU A 170 0.19 -6.68 12.33
N VAL A 171 1.23 -7.36 11.82
CA VAL A 171 1.22 -8.83 11.70
C VAL A 171 2.24 -9.48 12.63
N MET A 172 3.51 -9.08 12.54
CA MET A 172 4.59 -9.84 13.18
C MET A 172 4.72 -9.54 14.68
N LYS A 173 4.66 -8.28 15.08
CA LYS A 173 5.13 -7.81 16.39
C LYS A 173 4.46 -8.52 17.57
N GLU A 174 3.14 -8.60 17.58
CA GLU A 174 2.41 -9.24 18.68
C GLU A 174 2.69 -10.75 18.73
N GLU A 175 2.72 -11.42 17.57
CA GLU A 175 2.99 -12.85 17.48
C GLU A 175 4.41 -13.17 17.97
N TRP A 176 5.40 -12.38 17.56
CA TRP A 176 6.77 -12.46 18.03
C TRP A 176 6.87 -12.32 19.54
N GLN A 177 6.24 -11.28 20.10
CA GLN A 177 6.25 -11.06 21.54
C GLN A 177 5.64 -12.24 22.31
N LYS A 178 4.55 -12.82 21.78
CA LYS A 178 3.87 -13.97 22.39
C LYS A 178 4.73 -15.24 22.31
N LYS A 179 5.30 -15.56 21.15
CA LYS A 179 6.14 -16.74 20.93
C LYS A 179 7.44 -16.66 21.74
N LEU A 180 8.13 -15.52 21.72
CA LEU A 180 9.35 -15.30 22.51
C LEU A 180 9.08 -15.41 24.01
N SER A 181 8.01 -14.79 24.51
CA SER A 181 7.61 -14.87 25.91
C SER A 181 7.35 -16.32 26.33
N ALA A 182 6.67 -17.11 25.49
CA ALA A 182 6.39 -18.51 25.75
C ALA A 182 7.67 -19.37 25.76
N GLU A 183 8.61 -19.11 24.86
CA GLU A 183 9.85 -19.88 24.76
C GLU A 183 10.81 -19.53 25.90
N VAL A 184 11.03 -18.24 26.18
CA VAL A 184 11.90 -17.75 27.26
C VAL A 184 11.45 -18.27 28.63
N ARG A 185 10.15 -18.43 28.87
CA ARG A 185 9.60 -18.98 30.13
C ARG A 185 9.99 -20.43 30.42
N LYS A 186 10.51 -21.17 29.42
CA LYS A 186 10.95 -22.57 29.60
C LYS A 186 12.33 -22.67 30.25
N TYR A 187 13.12 -21.60 30.21
CA TYR A 187 14.51 -21.56 30.64
C TYR A 187 14.69 -20.73 31.93
N ARG A 188 15.72 -21.02 32.71
CA ARG A 188 16.20 -20.14 33.79
C ARG A 188 17.04 -19.01 33.21
N LYS A 189 17.15 -17.89 33.91
CA LYS A 189 17.94 -16.75 33.42
C LYS A 189 19.40 -17.12 33.16
N SER A 190 19.99 -17.94 34.02
CA SER A 190 21.39 -18.40 33.87
C SER A 190 21.65 -19.22 32.61
N GLU A 191 20.61 -19.75 31.97
CA GLU A 191 20.70 -20.57 30.76
C GLU A 191 20.53 -19.73 29.47
N LEU A 192 20.14 -18.47 29.60
CA LEU A 192 19.83 -17.57 28.48
C LEU A 192 21.01 -16.65 28.19
N SER A 193 22.08 -17.20 27.61
CA SER A 193 23.13 -16.39 27.00
C SER A 193 22.63 -15.75 25.69
N THR A 194 23.36 -14.75 25.17
CA THR A 194 23.05 -14.11 23.89
C THR A 194 22.99 -15.13 22.75
N GLU A 195 23.88 -16.11 22.72
CA GLU A 195 23.85 -17.17 21.70
C GLU A 195 22.62 -18.06 21.85
N LYS A 196 22.20 -18.36 23.10
CA LYS A 196 20.99 -19.16 23.32
C LYS A 196 19.73 -18.38 22.95
N LEU A 197 19.69 -17.08 23.21
CA LEU A 197 18.60 -16.20 22.77
C LEU A 197 18.55 -16.10 21.25
N GLN A 198 19.70 -15.99 20.57
CA GLN A 198 19.74 -15.98 19.10
C GLN A 198 19.21 -17.28 18.51
N LEU A 199 19.55 -18.43 19.09
CA LEU A 199 18.99 -19.72 18.66
C LEU A 199 17.45 -19.75 18.81
N ILE A 200 16.92 -19.26 19.93
CA ILE A 200 15.47 -19.16 20.16
C ILE A 200 14.81 -18.25 19.12
N VAL A 201 15.41 -17.09 18.84
CA VAL A 201 14.91 -16.12 17.85
C VAL A 201 14.86 -16.75 16.45
N ASN A 202 15.92 -17.43 16.04
CA ASN A 202 15.99 -18.10 14.73
C ASN A 202 14.97 -19.23 14.63
N GLU A 203 14.81 -20.04 15.68
CA GLU A 203 13.78 -21.10 15.73
C GLU A 203 12.37 -20.52 15.59
N ILE A 204 12.10 -19.37 16.22
CA ILE A 204 10.80 -18.69 16.11
C ILE A 204 10.57 -18.16 14.69
N LEU A 205 11.55 -17.47 14.10
CA LEU A 205 11.45 -16.93 12.73
C LEU A 205 11.11 -18.03 11.72
N VAL A 206 11.87 -19.13 11.73
CA VAL A 206 11.65 -20.28 10.82
C VAL A 206 10.30 -20.96 11.07
N SER A 207 9.79 -20.91 12.31
CA SER A 207 8.49 -21.51 12.65
C SER A 207 7.27 -20.65 12.32
N MET A 208 7.46 -19.37 12.00
CA MET A 208 6.36 -18.44 11.72
C MET A 208 5.87 -18.57 10.29
N ASP A 209 6.77 -18.39 9.33
CA ASP A 209 6.46 -18.51 7.91
C ASP A 209 7.76 -18.53 7.09
N GLU A 210 7.79 -19.34 6.02
CA GLU A 210 8.94 -19.39 5.11
C GLU A 210 9.15 -18.05 4.39
N TYR A 211 8.09 -17.35 4.02
CA TYR A 211 8.15 -16.06 3.36
C TYR A 211 8.62 -14.95 4.30
N GLU A 212 8.34 -15.04 5.59
CA GLU A 212 8.86 -14.07 6.58
C GLU A 212 10.37 -14.26 6.80
N ASP A 213 10.86 -15.50 6.84
CA ASP A 213 12.30 -15.79 6.92
C ASP A 213 13.08 -15.32 5.68
N MET A 214 12.46 -15.42 4.50
CA MET A 214 13.03 -14.88 3.25
C MET A 214 13.18 -13.35 3.29
N MET A 215 12.27 -12.65 3.96
CA MET A 215 12.11 -11.20 3.85
C MET A 215 12.72 -10.43 5.03
N PHE A 216 12.99 -11.10 6.15
CA PHE A 216 13.51 -10.45 7.36
C PHE A 216 14.75 -11.15 7.92
N GLU A 217 15.59 -10.35 8.57
CA GLU A 217 16.70 -10.80 9.42
C GLU A 217 16.48 -10.27 10.84
N VAL A 218 16.71 -11.11 11.84
CA VAL A 218 16.52 -10.76 13.25
C VAL A 218 17.75 -11.11 14.07
N GLU A 219 18.34 -10.10 14.71
CA GLU A 219 19.55 -10.24 15.52
C GLU A 219 19.30 -9.84 16.98
N VAL A 220 19.85 -10.63 17.91
CA VAL A 220 19.91 -10.30 19.34
C VAL A 220 21.12 -9.40 19.58
N LEU A 221 20.89 -8.23 20.14
CA LEU A 221 21.95 -7.31 20.55
C LEU A 221 22.07 -7.28 22.07
N ASP A 222 23.32 -7.24 22.55
CA ASP A 222 23.71 -7.06 23.95
C ASP A 222 23.25 -5.71 24.53
#